data_AF-A0A847SUJ0-F1
#
_entry.id   AF-A0A847SUJ0-F1
#
_cell.length_a   1.000
_cell.length_b   1.000
_cell.length_c   1.000
_cell.angle_alpha   90.00
_cell.angle_beta   90.00
_cell.angle_gamma   90.00
#
_symmetry.space_group_name_H-M   'P 1'
#
loop_
_entity.id
_entity.type
_entity.pdbx_description
1 polymer ?
#
loop_
_entity_poly.entity_id
_entity_poly.type
_entity_poly.pdbx_seq_one_letter_code
_entity_poly.pdbx_strand_id
1 'polypeptide(L)'
;MTSFHQQHQRVNTQVNIGNVTLYLHTTENIAGMMEKAVRLLHTQHYEDAISLLDKIIQSDEEIADAYYYRGLASLKGRRPKLSLKSSAENIKKDLSAAIGLDSGHAHYYYLLALVLYDFFLMNGFHVNEAQIVSLIKEAENYQVDIPKCNELIQHTNSANSPVIDILKQRL
;
A
#
# COMPACT_ATOMS: atom_id res chain seq x y z
N MET A 1 22.77 -11.93 32.72
CA MET A 1 21.47 -12.24 33.35
C MET A 1 21.06 -10.97 34.09
N THR A 2 20.01 -10.23 33.77
CA THR A 2 18.75 -10.57 33.09
C THR A 2 18.10 -9.25 32.62
N SER A 3 17.72 -9.19 31.34
CA SER A 3 16.59 -8.46 30.74
C SER A 3 16.11 -7.13 31.37
N PHE A 4 16.46 -5.99 30.75
CA PHE A 4 15.67 -4.76 30.83
C PHE A 4 14.47 -4.87 29.88
N HIS A 5 13.29 -5.06 30.46
CA HIS A 5 12.00 -5.05 29.77
C HIS A 5 11.53 -3.60 29.66
N GLN A 6 11.71 -2.96 28.51
CA GLN A 6 11.28 -1.58 28.28
C GLN A 6 9.77 -1.60 28.00
N GLN A 7 8.98 -1.27 29.02
CA GLN A 7 7.53 -1.17 28.95
C GLN A 7 7.12 -0.14 27.90
N HIS A 8 6.41 -0.59 26.86
CA HIS A 8 5.62 0.26 26.00
C HIS A 8 4.64 1.08 26.86
N GLN A 9 4.86 2.39 26.88
CA GLN A 9 4.06 3.37 27.59
C GLN A 9 2.65 3.38 26.99
N ARG A 10 1.70 2.72 27.69
CA ARG A 10 0.28 2.70 27.32
C ARG A 10 -0.37 3.98 27.84
N VAL A 11 -0.78 4.86 26.93
CA VAL A 11 -1.56 6.06 27.29
C VAL A 11 -3.01 5.61 27.51
N ASN A 12 -3.34 5.23 28.75
CA ASN A 12 -4.72 4.92 29.14
C ASN A 12 -5.51 6.24 29.23
N THR A 13 -6.32 6.55 28.23
CA THR A 13 -7.30 7.63 28.33
C THR A 13 -8.54 7.08 29.04
N GLN A 14 -8.71 7.48 30.30
CA GLN A 14 -9.92 7.20 31.06
C GLN A 14 -10.99 8.22 30.71
N VAL A 15 -12.18 7.77 30.30
CA VAL A 15 -13.36 8.63 30.17
C VAL A 15 -14.33 8.21 31.27
N ASN A 16 -14.59 9.11 32.22
CA ASN A 16 -15.60 8.89 33.26
C ASN A 16 -16.93 9.45 32.78
N ILE A 17 -17.91 8.57 32.58
CA ILE A 17 -19.31 8.94 32.40
C ILE A 17 -20.07 8.41 33.62
N GLY A 18 -20.27 9.27 34.62
CA GLY A 18 -20.84 8.87 35.91
C GLY A 18 -19.91 7.95 36.73
N ASN A 19 -20.49 6.95 37.42
CA ASN A 19 -19.76 6.02 38.31
C ASN A 19 -19.20 4.79 37.60
N VAL A 20 -19.18 4.79 36.27
CA VAL A 20 -18.68 3.67 35.45
C VAL A 20 -17.40 4.11 34.76
N THR A 21 -16.28 3.54 35.19
CA THR A 21 -15.01 3.67 34.48
C THR A 21 -14.98 2.67 33.34
N LEU A 22 -15.17 3.16 32.11
CA LEU A 22 -15.03 2.35 30.90
C LEU A 22 -13.53 2.31 30.54
N TYR A 23 -12.93 1.12 30.64
CA TYR A 23 -11.63 0.86 30.03
C TYR A 23 -11.88 0.62 28.54
N LEU A 24 -11.70 1.65 27.72
CA LEU A 24 -11.62 1.48 26.27
C LEU A 24 -10.29 0.78 25.98
N HIS A 25 -10.29 -0.54 26.09
CA HIS A 25 -9.38 -1.33 25.27
C HIS A 25 -9.87 -1.13 23.84
N THR A 26 -9.31 -0.17 23.12
CA THR A 26 -9.27 -0.29 21.66
C THR A 26 -8.47 -1.56 21.40
N THR A 27 -9.15 -2.70 21.38
CA THR A 27 -8.71 -3.80 20.54
C THR A 27 -8.54 -3.16 19.17
N GLU A 28 -7.29 -2.89 18.79
CA GLU A 28 -6.99 -2.41 17.44
C GLU A 28 -7.42 -3.55 16.51
N ASN A 29 -8.67 -3.52 16.08
CA ASN A 29 -9.18 -4.40 15.04
C ASN A 29 -8.41 -4.04 13.78
N ILE A 30 -8.04 -5.06 13.00
CA ILE A 30 -7.30 -4.95 11.74
C ILE A 30 -7.89 -3.84 10.85
N ALA A 31 -9.22 -3.74 10.76
CA ALA A 31 -9.89 -2.69 10.01
C ALA A 31 -9.49 -1.26 10.47
N GLY A 32 -9.46 -1.00 11.78
CA GLY A 32 -9.04 0.29 12.33
C GLY A 32 -7.55 0.56 12.16
N MET A 33 -6.72 -0.50 12.16
CA MET A 33 -5.29 -0.37 11.83
C MET A 33 -5.10 -0.01 10.35
N MET A 34 -5.87 -0.63 9.46
CA MET A 34 -5.84 -0.33 8.02
C MET A 34 -6.21 1.13 7.75
N GLU A 35 -7.33 1.62 8.32
CA GLU A 35 -7.73 3.02 8.19
C GLU A 35 -6.65 3.99 8.69
N LYS A 36 -6.01 3.65 9.81
CA LYS A 36 -4.89 4.44 10.36
C LYS A 36 -3.68 4.42 9.44
N ALA A 37 -3.34 3.27 8.82
CA ALA A 37 -2.24 3.17 7.89
C ALA A 37 -2.45 4.02 6.63
N VAL A 38 -3.66 3.99 6.07
CA VAL A 38 -4.04 4.83 4.91
C VAL A 38 -3.94 6.31 5.26
N ARG A 39 -4.42 6.72 6.45
CA ARG A 39 -4.28 8.11 6.91
C ARG A 39 -2.82 8.53 7.09
N LEU A 40 -1.97 7.65 7.61
CA LEU A 40 -0.53 7.91 7.72
C LEU A 40 0.10 8.09 6.33
N LEU A 41 -0.29 7.28 5.35
CA LEU A 41 0.13 7.40 3.95
C LEU A 41 -0.30 8.75 3.37
N HIS A 42 -1.56 9.16 3.53
CA HIS A 42 -2.07 10.45 3.04
C HIS A 42 -1.37 11.66 3.70
N THR A 43 -0.98 11.51 4.96
CA THR A 43 -0.21 12.53 5.70
C THR A 43 1.30 12.41 5.50
N GLN A 44 1.75 11.58 4.55
CA GLN A 44 3.16 11.38 4.16
C GLN A 44 4.06 10.80 5.27
N HIS A 45 3.46 10.21 6.32
CA HIS A 45 4.16 9.45 7.35
C HIS A 45 4.42 8.02 6.86
N TYR A 46 5.19 7.89 5.78
CA TYR A 46 5.33 6.63 5.05
C TYR A 46 5.96 5.51 5.89
N GLU A 47 6.97 5.81 6.72
CA GLU A 47 7.62 4.79 7.57
C GLU A 47 6.67 4.25 8.65
N ASP A 48 5.84 5.12 9.23
CA ASP A 48 4.84 4.72 10.21
C ASP A 48 3.73 3.90 9.56
N ALA A 49 3.32 4.28 8.33
CA ALA A 49 2.36 3.51 7.54
C ALA A 49 2.90 2.11 7.24
N ILE A 50 4.15 2.00 6.75
CA ILE A 50 4.81 0.72 6.47
C ILE A 50 4.89 -0.12 7.75
N SER A 51 5.34 0.46 8.86
CA SER A 51 5.45 -0.24 10.14
C SER A 51 4.11 -0.78 10.64
N LEU A 52 3.01 -0.06 10.39
CA LEU A 52 1.67 -0.50 10.75
C LEU A 52 1.15 -1.60 9.81
N LEU A 53 1.41 -1.48 8.52
CA LEU A 53 1.05 -2.48 7.50
C LEU A 53 1.82 -3.78 7.71
N ASP A 54 3.08 -3.72 8.12
CA ASP A 54 3.86 -4.90 8.50
C ASP A 54 3.24 -5.64 9.69
N LYS A 55 2.71 -4.91 10.69
CA LYS A 55 1.98 -5.53 11.81
C LYS A 55 0.67 -6.17 11.37
N ILE A 56 -0.04 -5.53 10.44
CA ILE A 56 -1.29 -6.08 9.87
C ILE A 56 -0.97 -7.40 9.15
N ILE A 57 0.01 -7.40 8.26
CA ILE A 57 0.45 -8.59 7.50
C ILE A 57 0.95 -9.70 8.44
N GLN A 58 1.64 -9.36 9.53
CA GLN A 58 2.07 -10.35 10.53
C GLN A 58 0.90 -10.95 11.32
N SER A 59 -0.18 -10.20 11.49
CA SER A 59 -1.38 -10.66 12.20
C SER A 59 -2.28 -11.49 11.29
N ASP A 60 -2.38 -11.12 10.03
CA ASP A 60 -3.21 -11.76 9.01
C ASP A 60 -2.59 -11.52 7.63
N GLU A 61 -2.06 -12.60 7.05
CA GLU A 61 -1.36 -12.59 5.76
C GLU A 61 -2.32 -12.64 4.56
N GLU A 62 -3.64 -12.77 4.78
CA GLU A 62 -4.63 -12.85 3.70
C GLU A 62 -5.17 -11.48 3.27
N ILE A 63 -4.73 -10.39 3.92
CA ILE A 63 -5.22 -9.04 3.65
C ILE A 63 -4.48 -8.44 2.45
N ALA A 64 -5.03 -8.64 1.25
CA ALA A 64 -4.49 -8.13 -0.01
C ALA A 64 -4.19 -6.61 0.01
N ASP A 65 -5.13 -5.81 0.53
CA ASP A 65 -4.98 -4.35 0.62
C ASP A 65 -3.75 -3.94 1.44
N ALA A 66 -3.35 -4.72 2.45
CA ALA A 66 -2.18 -4.38 3.28
C ALA A 66 -0.88 -4.43 2.47
N TYR A 67 -0.73 -5.41 1.59
CA TYR A 67 0.42 -5.49 0.67
C TYR A 67 0.39 -4.36 -0.36
N TYR A 68 -0.79 -4.03 -0.91
CA TYR A 68 -0.95 -2.91 -1.83
C TYR A 68 -0.51 -1.58 -1.21
N TYR A 69 -1.06 -1.23 -0.03
CA TYR A 69 -0.72 0.02 0.64
C TYR A 69 0.74 0.04 1.10
N ARG A 70 1.34 -1.12 1.43
CA ARG A 70 2.77 -1.17 1.78
C ARG A 70 3.64 -0.89 0.57
N GLY A 71 3.28 -1.43 -0.60
CA GLY A 71 3.92 -1.13 -1.87
C GLY A 71 3.79 0.36 -2.23
N LEU A 72 2.60 0.94 -2.09
CA LEU A 72 2.35 2.36 -2.36
C LEU A 72 3.12 3.26 -1.39
N ALA A 73 3.11 2.96 -0.09
CA ALA A 73 3.87 3.70 0.92
C ALA A 73 5.38 3.63 0.69
N SER A 74 5.89 2.50 0.19
CA SER A 74 7.31 2.30 -0.13
C SER A 74 7.81 3.19 -1.27
N LEU A 75 6.91 3.74 -2.10
CA LEU A 75 7.25 4.76 -3.09
C LEU A 75 7.49 6.14 -2.46
N LYS A 76 7.02 6.37 -1.22
CA LYS A 76 7.23 7.61 -0.44
C LYS A 76 6.80 8.88 -1.19
N GLY A 77 5.72 8.80 -1.98
CA GLY A 77 5.23 9.92 -2.79
C GLY A 77 6.12 10.26 -3.99
N ARG A 78 7.04 9.36 -4.38
CA ARG A 78 7.99 9.57 -5.47
C ARG A 78 7.63 8.72 -6.67
N ARG A 79 8.11 9.18 -7.83
CA ARG A 79 8.06 8.42 -9.07
C ARG A 79 8.78 7.08 -8.92
N PRO A 80 8.17 5.94 -9.27
CA PRO A 80 8.80 4.62 -9.14
C PRO A 80 10.19 4.53 -9.78
N LYS A 81 10.40 5.26 -10.89
CA LYS A 81 11.69 5.37 -11.58
C LYS A 81 12.88 5.73 -10.66
N LEU A 82 12.64 6.51 -9.61
CA LEU A 82 13.67 7.02 -8.69
C LEU A 82 13.91 6.12 -7.47
N SER A 83 13.16 5.03 -7.33
CA SER A 83 13.31 4.11 -6.20
C SER A 83 14.61 3.30 -6.30
N LEU A 84 15.05 2.73 -5.18
CA LEU A 84 16.14 1.76 -5.20
C LEU A 84 15.66 0.44 -5.83
N LYS A 85 16.56 -0.30 -6.47
CA LYS A 85 16.24 -1.61 -7.05
C LYS A 85 15.62 -2.57 -6.05
N SER A 86 16.21 -2.68 -4.85
CA SER A 86 15.67 -3.53 -3.78
C SER A 86 14.26 -3.12 -3.37
N SER A 87 13.99 -1.82 -3.26
CA SER A 87 12.65 -1.30 -2.98
C SER A 87 11.67 -1.64 -4.09
N ALA A 88 12.05 -1.46 -5.36
CA ALA A 88 11.18 -1.79 -6.50
C ALA A 88 10.88 -3.30 -6.60
N GLU A 89 11.86 -4.16 -6.29
CA GLU A 89 11.66 -5.61 -6.21
C GLU A 89 10.70 -5.99 -5.08
N ASN A 90 10.83 -5.36 -3.90
CA ASN A 90 9.91 -5.56 -2.79
C ASN A 90 8.49 -5.09 -3.14
N ILE A 91 8.35 -3.92 -3.73
CA ILE A 91 7.05 -3.40 -4.19
C ILE A 91 6.42 -4.36 -5.20
N LYS A 92 7.20 -4.83 -6.19
CA LYS A 92 6.73 -5.83 -7.15
C LYS A 92 6.24 -7.10 -6.45
N LYS A 93 6.99 -7.60 -5.46
CA LYS A 93 6.62 -8.79 -4.69
C LYS A 93 5.31 -8.57 -3.93
N ASP A 94 5.18 -7.43 -3.26
CA ASP A 94 3.99 -7.08 -2.49
C ASP A 94 2.75 -7.00 -3.37
N LEU A 95 2.85 -6.32 -4.52
CA LEU A 95 1.73 -6.21 -5.46
C LEU A 95 1.37 -7.56 -6.10
N SER A 96 2.36 -8.41 -6.33
CA SER A 96 2.09 -9.77 -6.81
C SER A 96 1.39 -10.62 -5.76
N ALA A 97 1.72 -10.44 -4.47
CA ALA A 97 1.02 -11.08 -3.37
C ALA A 97 -0.42 -10.56 -3.25
N ALA A 98 -0.63 -9.24 -3.33
CA ALA A 98 -1.96 -8.63 -3.31
C ALA A 98 -2.87 -9.22 -4.40
N ILE A 99 -2.39 -9.29 -5.65
CA ILE A 99 -3.13 -9.87 -6.79
C ILE A 99 -3.40 -11.37 -6.59
N GLY A 100 -2.46 -12.10 -5.96
CA GLY A 100 -2.63 -13.52 -5.68
C GLY A 100 -3.68 -13.82 -4.60
N LEU A 101 -3.85 -12.90 -3.66
CA LEU A 101 -4.86 -12.99 -2.59
C LEU A 101 -6.22 -12.49 -3.07
N ASP A 102 -6.25 -11.34 -3.73
CA ASP A 102 -7.46 -10.74 -4.29
C ASP A 102 -7.16 -10.10 -5.65
N SER A 103 -7.64 -10.75 -6.72
CA SER A 103 -7.51 -10.27 -8.09
C SER A 103 -8.61 -9.29 -8.50
N GLY A 104 -9.61 -9.01 -7.66
CA GLY A 104 -10.80 -8.21 -8.00
C GLY A 104 -10.56 -6.70 -8.15
N HIS A 105 -9.31 -6.25 -8.05
CA HIS A 105 -8.97 -4.86 -7.81
C HIS A 105 -8.05 -4.27 -8.90
N ALA A 106 -8.63 -3.47 -9.80
CA ALA A 106 -7.92 -2.85 -10.92
C ALA A 106 -6.67 -2.05 -10.48
N HIS A 107 -6.74 -1.34 -9.35
CA HIS A 107 -5.65 -0.51 -8.84
C HIS A 107 -4.38 -1.30 -8.49
N TYR A 108 -4.49 -2.60 -8.16
CA TYR A 108 -3.31 -3.46 -7.94
C TYR A 108 -2.52 -3.65 -9.23
N TYR A 109 -3.23 -3.99 -10.32
CA TYR A 109 -2.65 -4.18 -11.64
C TYR A 109 -2.05 -2.90 -12.19
N TYR A 110 -2.73 -1.77 -12.05
CA TYR A 110 -2.20 -0.48 -12.51
C TYR A 110 -0.92 -0.09 -11.76
N LEU A 111 -0.86 -0.30 -10.44
CA LEU A 111 0.35 0.01 -9.68
C LEU A 111 1.51 -0.92 -10.06
N LEU A 112 1.24 -2.21 -10.25
CA LEU A 112 2.26 -3.18 -10.69
C LEU A 112 2.76 -2.86 -12.10
N ALA A 113 1.86 -2.59 -13.04
CA ALA A 113 2.18 -2.20 -14.40
C ALA A 113 3.02 -0.91 -14.41
N LEU A 114 2.66 0.07 -13.57
CA LEU A 114 3.42 1.31 -13.41
C LEU A 114 4.83 1.02 -12.90
N VAL A 115 5.01 0.20 -11.86
CA VAL A 115 6.35 -0.13 -11.35
C VAL A 115 7.18 -0.87 -12.40
N LEU A 116 6.60 -1.82 -13.13
CA LEU A 116 7.28 -2.53 -14.22
C LEU A 116 7.70 -1.60 -15.36
N TYR A 117 6.84 -0.64 -15.73
CA TYR A 117 7.13 0.32 -16.79
C TYR A 117 8.12 1.40 -16.31
N ASP A 118 7.77 2.15 -15.27
CA ASP A 118 8.51 3.34 -14.84
C ASP A 118 9.84 3.00 -14.18
N PHE A 119 9.92 1.92 -13.38
CA PHE A 119 11.18 1.52 -12.76
C PHE A 119 11.96 0.57 -13.67
N PHE A 120 11.41 -0.58 -14.02
CA PHE A 120 12.22 -1.62 -14.66
C PHE A 120 12.51 -1.30 -16.14
N LEU A 121 11.48 -1.06 -16.96
CA LEU A 121 11.67 -0.78 -18.38
C LEU A 121 12.45 0.52 -18.60
N MET A 122 12.06 1.62 -17.95
CA MET A 122 12.74 2.91 -18.16
C MET A 122 14.17 2.99 -17.59
N ASN A 123 14.55 2.13 -16.65
CA ASN A 123 15.95 2.01 -16.18
C ASN A 123 16.72 0.91 -16.95
N GLY A 124 16.15 0.32 -18.00
CA GLY A 124 16.83 -0.64 -18.87
C GLY A 124 16.96 -2.05 -18.30
N PHE A 125 16.20 -2.40 -17.26
CA PHE A 125 16.11 -3.77 -16.78
C PHE A 125 15.26 -4.62 -17.74
N HIS A 126 15.62 -5.89 -17.88
CA HIS A 126 14.87 -6.81 -18.71
C HIS A 126 13.49 -7.08 -18.11
N VAL A 127 12.45 -6.55 -18.74
CA VAL A 127 11.04 -6.85 -18.45
C VAL A 127 10.34 -7.18 -19.75
N ASN A 128 9.47 -8.17 -19.69
CA ASN A 128 8.63 -8.52 -20.83
C ASN A 128 7.53 -7.46 -20.98
N GLU A 129 7.59 -6.65 -22.04
CA GLU A 129 6.55 -5.64 -22.32
C GLU A 129 5.16 -6.28 -22.47
N ALA A 130 5.07 -7.51 -22.97
CA ALA A 130 3.80 -8.24 -23.05
C ALA A 130 3.20 -8.50 -21.66
N GLN A 131 4.02 -8.64 -20.62
CA GLN A 131 3.56 -8.76 -19.25
C GLN A 131 2.87 -7.48 -18.78
N ILE A 132 3.44 -6.31 -19.09
CA ILE A 132 2.86 -5.01 -18.74
C ILE A 132 1.51 -4.83 -19.43
N VAL A 133 1.45 -5.14 -20.73
CA VAL A 133 0.21 -5.09 -21.51
C VAL A 133 -0.84 -6.05 -20.95
N SER A 134 -0.45 -7.26 -20.58
CA SER A 134 -1.36 -8.23 -19.96
C SER A 134 -1.93 -7.72 -18.64
N LEU A 135 -1.12 -7.11 -17.78
CA LEU A 135 -1.59 -6.55 -16.52
C LEU A 135 -2.61 -5.43 -16.73
N ILE A 136 -2.39 -4.56 -17.71
CA ILE A 136 -3.32 -3.47 -18.03
C ILE A 136 -4.65 -4.03 -18.53
N LYS A 137 -4.61 -5.03 -19.42
CA LYS A 137 -5.82 -5.72 -19.91
C LYS A 137 -6.58 -6.42 -18.79
N GLU A 138 -5.88 -7.07 -17.85
CA GLU A 138 -6.52 -7.65 -16.68
C GLU A 138 -7.18 -6.55 -15.82
N ALA A 139 -6.52 -5.41 -15.62
CA ALA A 139 -7.12 -4.27 -14.92
C ALA A 139 -8.41 -3.74 -15.59
N GLU A 140 -8.53 -3.90 -16.91
CA GLU A 140 -9.72 -3.52 -17.68
C GLU A 140 -10.94 -4.40 -17.40
N ASN A 141 -10.73 -5.64 -16.97
CA ASN A 141 -11.81 -6.57 -16.63
C ASN A 141 -12.50 -6.24 -15.30
N TYR A 142 -11.88 -5.41 -14.45
CA TYR A 142 -12.39 -5.07 -13.12
C TYR A 142 -12.96 -3.65 -13.07
N GLN A 143 -13.92 -3.44 -12.17
CA GLN A 143 -14.48 -2.12 -11.89
C GLN A 143 -13.42 -1.22 -11.24
N VAL A 144 -13.34 0.02 -11.73
CA VAL A 144 -12.38 1.01 -11.22
C VAL A 144 -12.91 1.62 -9.93
N ASP A 145 -12.16 1.46 -8.86
CA ASP A 145 -12.35 2.20 -7.61
C ASP A 145 -11.72 3.59 -7.78
N ILE A 146 -12.55 4.57 -8.13
CA ILE A 146 -12.11 5.94 -8.44
C ILE A 146 -11.30 6.55 -7.28
N PRO A 147 -11.75 6.50 -6.01
CA PRO A 147 -10.94 6.95 -4.87
C PRO A 147 -9.54 6.33 -4.81
N LYS A 148 -9.43 4.99 -4.88
CA LYS A 148 -8.13 4.29 -4.78
C LYS A 148 -7.23 4.61 -5.98
N CYS A 149 -7.79 4.74 -7.17
CA CYS A 149 -7.02 5.11 -8.36
C CYS A 149 -6.52 6.57 -8.31
N ASN A 150 -7.31 7.49 -7.77
CA ASN A 150 -6.85 8.87 -7.53
C ASN A 150 -5.73 8.91 -6.49
N GLU A 151 -5.82 8.11 -5.42
CA GLU A 151 -4.76 7.97 -4.43
C GLU A 151 -3.45 7.46 -5.07
N LEU A 152 -3.54 6.42 -5.91
CA LEU A 152 -2.40 5.90 -6.67
C LEU A 152 -1.73 7.02 -7.48
N ILE A 153 -2.51 7.80 -8.23
CA ILE A 153 -1.98 8.89 -9.07
C ILE A 153 -1.28 9.95 -8.18
N GLN A 154 -1.89 10.32 -7.06
CA GLN A 154 -1.34 11.29 -6.12
C GLN A 154 0.00 10.83 -5.54
N HIS A 155 0.12 9.57 -5.15
CA HIS A 155 1.31 9.05 -4.45
C HIS A 155 2.43 8.54 -5.38
N THR A 156 2.19 8.50 -6.69
CA THR A 156 3.19 8.03 -7.66
C THR A 156 3.86 9.17 -8.43
N ASN A 157 3.34 10.39 -8.40
CA ASN A 157 3.88 11.57 -9.12
C ASN A 157 4.34 11.27 -10.57
N SER A 158 3.62 10.37 -11.25
CA SER A 158 4.02 9.76 -12.53
C SER A 158 3.23 10.35 -13.70
N ALA A 159 3.18 11.68 -13.78
CA ALA A 159 2.28 12.40 -14.69
C ALA A 159 2.48 12.08 -16.19
N ASN A 160 3.65 11.57 -16.60
CA ASN A 160 4.01 11.29 -17.99
C ASN A 160 4.18 9.79 -18.28
N SER A 161 3.55 8.92 -17.48
CA SER A 161 3.59 7.48 -17.72
C SER A 161 2.39 7.05 -18.58
N PRO A 162 2.58 6.30 -19.68
CA PRO A 162 1.47 5.78 -20.48
C PRO A 162 0.47 4.96 -19.66
N VAL A 163 0.94 4.28 -18.61
CA VAL A 163 0.09 3.53 -17.68
C VAL A 163 -0.89 4.45 -16.94
N ILE A 164 -0.42 5.63 -16.51
CA ILE A 164 -1.24 6.65 -15.85
C ILE A 164 -2.20 7.30 -16.83
N ASP A 165 -1.77 7.52 -18.08
CA ASP A 165 -2.65 8.08 -19.11
C ASP A 165 -3.81 7.13 -19.44
N ILE A 166 -3.54 5.82 -19.56
CA ILE A 166 -4.58 4.79 -19.74
C ILE A 166 -5.52 4.76 -18.53
N LEU A 167 -4.97 4.79 -17.31
CA LEU A 167 -5.79 4.83 -16.09
C LEU A 167 -6.72 6.05 -16.07
N LYS A 168 -6.20 7.25 -16.38
CA LYS A 168 -6.98 8.50 -16.40
C LYS A 168 -8.12 8.48 -17.41
N GLN A 169 -8.01 7.74 -18.51
CA GLN A 169 -9.10 7.61 -19.49
C GLN A 169 -10.30 6.80 -18.95
N ARG A 170 -10.12 6.07 -17.84
CA ARG A 170 -11.16 5.24 -17.21
C ARG A 170 -11.75 5.84 -15.93
N LEU A 171 -11.20 6.97 -15.45
CA LEU A 171 -11.72 7.71 -14.29
C LEU A 171 -12.77 8.73 -14.73
#